data_AF-A0AAU5W9L8-F1
#
_entry.id   AF-A0AAU5W9L8-F1
#
_cell.length_a   1.000
_cell.length_b   1.000
_cell.length_c   1.000
_cell.angle_alpha   90.00
_cell.angle_beta   90.00
_cell.angle_gamma   90.00
#
_symmetry.space_group_name_H-M   'P 1'
#
loop_
_entity.id
_entity.type
_entity.pdbx_description
1 polymer ?
#
loop_
_entity_poly.entity_id
_entity_poly.type
_entity_poly.pdbx_seq_one_letter_code
_entity_poly.pdbx_strand_id
1 'polypeptide(L)'
;MPRQLMVIMGSGETSPTMVSVHKDVARRAGPARAVLLDTPYGFQENAADISARACDYFARSVGLRVRVAPDLDGDRGAAVLRRAEWIFSGPGSPTYALDRWRGTARTALHDHARAGSAALVFASAAACTLGRFCVPVYEIYKVGAAPRWAPGLDLMSVYGLDVAMIPHYDNAEGGTHDTRYSYLGERRLAAMERELPDGVAVLGIDEHTAIVIDGGRVEIRGRGTVTVRRRGESIVLPTGDTLGLDELRALAKGGAAARPRPRPASPAAEEVSLRDLVLDARHRFDEAAGPDEAAARAEAVLRIEAAVTEWAADTEEDEGTEWARTIMRGLIVRLGTAADRPGRLAGAVPALIEVRDELRRAGLYPLADRLRTALAEGGVELRDTPGGTVWDTGGSTPGG
;
A
#
# COMPACT_ATOMS: atom_id res chain seq x y z
N MET A 1 33.01 -7.27 -16.04
CA MET A 1 32.50 -6.52 -14.88
C MET A 1 31.46 -7.37 -14.17
N PRO A 2 31.42 -7.42 -12.84
CA PRO A 2 30.32 -8.08 -12.13
C PRO A 2 28.99 -7.41 -12.46
N ARG A 3 27.91 -8.20 -12.52
CA ARG A 3 26.57 -7.71 -12.83
C ARG A 3 25.97 -7.05 -11.58
N GLN A 4 26.07 -5.72 -11.50
CA GLN A 4 25.46 -4.94 -10.41
C GLN A 4 23.93 -4.97 -10.56
N LEU A 5 23.20 -5.19 -9.46
CA LEU A 5 21.74 -5.17 -9.48
C LEU A 5 21.23 -4.26 -8.36
N MET A 6 20.68 -3.10 -8.73
CA MET A 6 20.09 -2.11 -7.83
C MET A 6 18.65 -1.86 -8.22
N VAL A 7 17.76 -1.84 -7.24
CA VAL A 7 16.34 -1.57 -7.40
C VAL A 7 15.98 -0.49 -6.41
N ILE A 8 15.39 0.59 -6.92
CA ILE A 8 14.95 1.71 -6.09
C ILE A 8 13.47 1.94 -6.34
N MET A 9 12.66 1.88 -5.29
CA MET A 9 11.22 2.03 -5.34
C MET A 9 10.78 3.34 -4.69
N GLY A 10 9.78 4.00 -5.27
CA GLY A 10 9.22 5.23 -4.72
C GLY A 10 8.35 4.97 -3.48
N SER A 11 7.57 3.90 -3.50
CA SER A 11 6.75 3.38 -2.39
C SER A 11 6.18 2.01 -2.77
N GLY A 12 5.35 1.43 -1.90
CA GLY A 12 4.56 0.23 -2.22
C GLY A 12 5.40 -1.03 -2.30
N GLU A 13 6.54 -1.05 -1.61
CA GLU A 13 7.56 -2.09 -1.65
C GLU A 13 7.06 -3.48 -1.25
N THR A 14 5.99 -3.55 -0.47
CA THR A 14 5.32 -4.79 -0.06
C THR A 14 3.87 -4.83 -0.52
N SER A 15 3.53 -4.04 -1.55
CA SER A 15 2.22 -4.04 -2.18
C SER A 15 2.15 -5.05 -3.35
N PRO A 16 0.94 -5.41 -3.82
CA PRO A 16 0.75 -6.33 -4.94
C PRO A 16 1.43 -5.85 -6.23
N THR A 17 1.49 -4.53 -6.45
CA THR A 17 2.05 -3.93 -7.68
C THR A 17 3.55 -4.18 -7.83
N MET A 18 4.27 -4.39 -6.72
CA MET A 18 5.72 -4.67 -6.73
C MET A 18 6.06 -6.17 -6.77
N VAL A 19 5.09 -7.08 -6.68
CA VAL A 19 5.35 -8.53 -6.63
C VAL A 19 6.09 -9.00 -7.87
N SER A 20 5.69 -8.53 -9.05
CA SER A 20 6.30 -8.92 -10.34
C SER A 20 7.77 -8.47 -10.42
N VAL A 21 8.07 -7.26 -9.94
CA VAL A 21 9.42 -6.70 -9.87
C VAL A 21 10.28 -7.54 -8.93
N HIS A 22 9.81 -7.82 -7.71
CA HIS A 22 10.56 -8.64 -6.75
C HIS A 22 10.82 -10.06 -7.25
N LYS A 23 9.84 -10.72 -7.88
CA LYS A 23 10.01 -12.06 -8.47
C LYS A 23 11.07 -12.07 -9.56
N ASP A 24 11.09 -11.05 -10.40
CA ASP A 24 12.07 -10.93 -11.46
C ASP A 24 13.47 -10.66 -10.89
N VAL A 25 13.60 -9.75 -9.93
CA VAL A 25 14.87 -9.43 -9.25
C VAL A 25 15.41 -10.65 -8.50
N ALA A 26 14.57 -11.37 -7.77
CA ALA A 26 14.95 -12.62 -7.09
C ALA A 26 15.44 -13.68 -8.09
N ARG A 27 14.79 -13.79 -9.26
CA ARG A 27 15.21 -14.69 -10.33
C ARG A 27 16.56 -14.29 -10.93
N ARG A 28 16.79 -12.99 -11.15
CA ARG A 28 18.07 -12.44 -11.65
C ARG A 28 19.21 -12.64 -10.65
N ALA A 29 18.94 -12.49 -9.36
CA ALA A 29 19.89 -12.72 -8.28
C ALA A 29 20.20 -14.21 -8.07
N GLY A 30 19.24 -15.10 -8.37
CA GLY A 30 19.34 -16.53 -8.09
C GLY A 30 19.10 -16.84 -6.60
N PRO A 31 19.39 -18.07 -6.15
CA PRO A 31 19.32 -18.42 -4.74
C PRO A 31 20.21 -17.51 -3.90
N ALA A 32 19.61 -16.74 -2.99
CA ALA A 32 20.29 -15.70 -2.25
C ALA A 32 20.00 -15.78 -0.75
N ARG A 33 21.03 -15.51 0.07
CA ARG A 33 20.84 -15.11 1.46
C ARG A 33 20.19 -13.73 1.52
N ALA A 34 18.87 -13.72 1.61
CA ALA A 34 18.06 -12.50 1.63
C ALA A 34 17.91 -11.92 3.04
N VAL A 35 18.25 -10.64 3.20
CA VAL A 35 18.15 -9.92 4.47
C VAL A 35 17.28 -8.67 4.36
N LEU A 36 16.48 -8.42 5.40
CA LEU A 36 15.72 -7.19 5.61
C LEU A 36 16.45 -6.32 6.62
N LEU A 37 16.75 -5.08 6.24
CA LEU A 37 17.25 -4.05 7.13
C LEU A 37 16.05 -3.27 7.67
N ASP A 38 15.71 -3.53 8.93
CA ASP A 38 14.62 -2.84 9.64
C ASP A 38 15.03 -1.45 10.15
N THR A 39 16.31 -1.10 9.98
CA THR A 39 16.93 0.11 10.54
C THR A 39 16.08 1.37 10.34
N PRO A 40 15.53 1.69 9.15
CA PRO A 40 14.80 2.94 8.98
C PRO A 40 13.54 3.06 9.85
N TYR A 41 12.92 1.95 10.27
CA TYR A 41 11.76 1.94 11.16
C TYR A 41 12.04 1.29 12.52
N GLY A 42 13.28 0.88 12.81
CA GLY A 42 13.64 0.14 14.02
C GLY A 42 13.49 0.92 15.33
N PHE A 43 13.17 2.22 15.27
CA PHE A 43 12.81 3.02 16.44
C PHE A 43 11.31 2.93 16.81
N GLN A 44 10.48 2.33 15.95
CA GLN A 44 9.04 2.25 16.17
C GLN A 44 8.69 1.09 17.12
N GLU A 45 7.70 1.30 17.99
CA GLU A 45 7.21 0.27 18.93
C GLU A 45 6.68 -0.99 18.21
N ASN A 46 6.17 -0.83 16.99
CA ASN A 46 5.65 -1.92 16.16
C ASN A 46 6.66 -2.44 15.13
N ALA A 47 7.97 -2.15 15.28
CA ALA A 47 8.99 -2.55 14.30
C ALA A 47 9.00 -4.07 14.03
N ALA A 48 8.79 -4.89 15.06
CA ALA A 48 8.70 -6.34 14.92
C ALA A 48 7.53 -6.77 14.00
N ASP A 49 6.38 -6.09 14.10
CA ASP A 49 5.22 -6.37 13.27
C ASP A 49 5.43 -5.96 11.82
N ILE A 50 6.05 -4.80 11.59
CA ILE A 50 6.43 -4.33 10.24
C ILE A 50 7.37 -5.35 9.59
N SER A 51 8.39 -5.79 10.32
CA SER A 51 9.34 -6.82 9.88
C SER A 51 8.66 -8.16 9.57
N ALA A 52 7.74 -8.61 10.44
CA ALA A 52 7.01 -9.85 10.24
C ALA A 52 6.13 -9.80 8.98
N ARG A 53 5.38 -8.72 8.77
CA ARG A 53 4.57 -8.52 7.56
C ARG A 53 5.41 -8.51 6.29
N ALA A 54 6.54 -7.82 6.29
CA ALA A 54 7.46 -7.82 5.15
C ALA A 54 8.01 -9.23 4.86
N CYS A 55 8.45 -9.97 5.90
CA CYS A 55 8.91 -11.35 5.73
C CYS A 55 7.81 -12.28 5.17
N ASP A 56 6.58 -12.13 5.66
CA ASP A 56 5.43 -12.89 5.18
C ASP A 56 5.09 -12.56 3.72
N TYR A 57 5.14 -11.29 3.32
CA TYR A 57 4.97 -10.86 1.94
C TYR A 57 5.99 -11.53 1.01
N PHE A 58 7.29 -11.48 1.35
CA PHE A 58 8.30 -12.12 0.51
C PHE A 58 8.14 -13.63 0.44
N ALA A 59 7.78 -14.27 1.56
CA ALA A 59 7.58 -15.71 1.59
C ALA A 59 6.37 -16.15 0.75
N ARG A 60 5.24 -15.47 0.88
CA ARG A 60 3.95 -15.86 0.26
C ARG A 60 3.81 -15.35 -1.16
N SER A 61 4.09 -14.06 -1.37
CA SER A 61 3.81 -13.38 -2.65
C SER A 61 4.97 -13.53 -3.63
N VAL A 62 6.22 -13.45 -3.15
CA VAL A 62 7.43 -13.50 -3.99
C VAL A 62 8.02 -14.91 -4.09
N GLY A 63 7.91 -15.71 -3.02
CA GLY A 63 8.58 -17.01 -2.90
C GLY A 63 10.04 -16.90 -2.43
N LEU A 64 10.40 -15.79 -1.78
CA LEU A 64 11.74 -15.50 -1.26
C LEU A 64 11.73 -15.53 0.27
N ARG A 65 12.62 -16.33 0.88
CA ARG A 65 12.77 -16.35 2.34
C ARG A 65 13.71 -15.24 2.80
N VAL A 66 13.15 -14.16 3.32
CA VAL A 66 13.88 -13.03 3.89
C VAL A 66 14.02 -13.19 5.41
N ARG A 67 15.14 -12.75 5.97
CA ARG A 67 15.36 -12.69 7.43
C ARG A 67 15.73 -11.27 7.86
N VAL A 68 15.18 -10.81 8.97
CA VAL A 68 15.58 -9.53 9.58
C VAL A 68 17.05 -9.61 9.98
N ALA A 69 17.84 -8.63 9.57
CA ALA A 69 19.23 -8.50 9.99
C ALA A 69 19.27 -8.11 11.48
N PRO A 70 20.25 -8.60 12.25
CA PRO A 70 20.47 -8.05 13.58
C PRO A 70 21.00 -6.61 13.47
N ASP A 71 20.98 -5.89 14.59
CA ASP A 71 21.51 -4.53 14.67
C ASP A 71 22.89 -4.39 14.01
N LEU A 72 22.97 -3.44 13.09
CA LEU A 72 24.12 -3.24 12.19
C LEU A 72 25.29 -2.55 12.88
N ASP A 73 25.07 -1.90 14.03
CA ASP A 73 26.11 -1.23 14.81
C ASP A 73 27.10 -2.21 15.44
N GLY A 74 26.78 -3.51 15.50
CA GLY A 74 27.65 -4.57 16.02
C GLY A 74 28.35 -5.41 14.95
N ASP A 75 29.46 -6.05 15.32
CA ASP A 75 30.25 -6.96 14.45
C ASP A 75 29.40 -8.05 13.78
N ARG A 76 28.37 -8.52 14.50
CA ARG A 76 27.44 -9.55 14.03
C ARG A 76 26.54 -9.04 12.90
N GLY A 77 25.98 -7.83 13.04
CA GLY A 77 25.16 -7.20 11.99
C GLY A 77 25.97 -6.91 10.74
N ALA A 78 27.15 -6.33 10.91
CA ALA A 78 28.07 -6.08 9.80
C ALA A 78 28.49 -7.37 9.09
N ALA A 79 28.71 -8.47 9.82
CA ALA A 79 29.04 -9.77 9.23
C ALA A 79 27.86 -10.41 8.48
N VAL A 80 26.63 -10.25 8.97
CA VAL A 80 25.41 -10.68 8.26
C VAL A 80 25.24 -9.89 6.97
N LEU A 81 25.36 -8.56 7.05
CA LEU A 81 25.24 -7.68 5.89
C LEU A 81 26.26 -8.05 4.80
N ARG A 82 27.54 -8.17 5.14
CA ARG A 82 28.61 -8.55 4.18
C ARG A 82 28.39 -9.87 3.46
N ARG A 83 27.62 -10.79 4.05
CA ARG A 83 27.34 -12.12 3.48
C ARG A 83 26.00 -12.17 2.74
N ALA A 84 25.19 -11.12 2.82
CA ALA A 84 23.93 -11.07 2.11
C ALA A 84 24.14 -11.08 0.60
N GLU A 85 23.22 -11.72 -0.10
CA GLU A 85 23.20 -11.81 -1.58
C GLU A 85 21.95 -11.12 -2.15
N TRP A 86 21.01 -10.76 -1.28
CA TRP A 86 19.85 -9.92 -1.57
C TRP A 86 19.54 -9.10 -0.32
N ILE A 87 19.49 -7.77 -0.44
CA ILE A 87 19.33 -6.85 0.68
C ILE A 87 18.12 -5.98 0.39
N PHE A 88 17.18 -5.94 1.33
CA PHE A 88 15.99 -5.10 1.25
C PHE A 88 15.86 -4.16 2.43
N SER A 89 15.47 -2.92 2.16
CA SER A 89 15.13 -1.92 3.17
C SER A 89 14.07 -0.98 2.62
N GLY A 90 13.08 -0.62 3.44
CA GLY A 90 11.94 0.18 2.99
C GLY A 90 11.61 1.36 3.91
N PRO A 91 10.46 1.33 4.59
CA PRO A 91 9.76 2.52 5.07
C PRO A 91 10.39 3.08 6.35
N GLY A 92 10.06 4.31 6.75
CA GLY A 92 10.46 4.88 8.04
C GLY A 92 11.19 6.21 7.96
N SER A 93 12.24 6.39 8.75
CA SER A 93 13.01 7.65 8.84
C SER A 93 14.33 7.56 8.07
N PRO A 94 14.54 8.40 7.03
CA PRO A 94 15.80 8.46 6.30
C PRO A 94 16.99 8.86 7.19
N THR A 95 16.80 9.83 8.09
CA THR A 95 17.86 10.36 8.95
C THR A 95 18.26 9.37 10.04
N TYR A 96 17.29 8.65 10.63
CA TYR A 96 17.57 7.58 11.58
C TYR A 96 18.37 6.45 10.92
N ALA A 97 17.98 6.05 9.70
CA ALA A 97 18.73 5.07 8.92
C ALA A 97 20.16 5.55 8.63
N LEU A 98 20.33 6.80 8.19
CA LEU A 98 21.65 7.38 7.89
C LEU A 98 22.56 7.39 9.12
N ASP A 99 22.06 7.72 10.30
CA ASP A 99 22.87 7.77 11.52
C ASP A 99 23.41 6.38 11.90
N ARG A 100 22.64 5.32 11.67
CA ARG A 100 23.01 3.92 11.96
C ARG A 100 23.76 3.21 10.84
N TRP A 101 23.58 3.64 9.60
CA TRP A 101 24.30 3.05 8.47
C TRP A 101 25.68 3.67 8.26
N ARG A 102 26.08 4.67 9.05
CA ARG A 102 27.45 5.19 9.02
C ARG A 102 28.48 4.12 9.41
N GLY A 103 29.71 4.29 8.94
CA GLY A 103 30.80 3.36 9.22
C GLY A 103 30.68 2.03 8.47
N THR A 104 30.65 0.92 9.20
CA THR A 104 30.81 -0.45 8.64
C THR A 104 29.67 -0.85 7.71
N ALA A 105 28.43 -0.46 8.02
CA ALA A 105 27.26 -0.75 7.19
C ALA A 105 27.36 -0.03 5.83
N ARG A 106 27.69 1.27 5.82
CA ARG A 106 27.96 2.02 4.59
C ARG A 106 29.05 1.35 3.76
N THR A 107 30.17 0.95 4.39
CA THR A 107 31.24 0.25 3.68
C THR A 107 30.74 -1.04 3.01
N ALA A 108 30.00 -1.88 3.75
CA ALA A 108 29.45 -3.11 3.21
C ALA A 108 28.49 -2.87 2.03
N LEU A 109 27.58 -1.89 2.15
CA LEU A 109 26.66 -1.52 1.05
C LEU A 109 27.41 -1.05 -0.20
N HIS A 110 28.45 -0.23 -0.02
CA HIS A 110 29.33 0.20 -1.12
C HIS A 110 30.09 -0.96 -1.75
N ASP A 111 30.57 -1.91 -0.95
CA ASP A 111 31.25 -3.10 -1.45
C ASP A 111 30.30 -3.99 -2.26
N HIS A 112 29.06 -4.19 -1.78
CA HIS A 112 28.02 -4.89 -2.55
C HIS A 112 27.71 -4.20 -3.87
N ALA A 113 27.54 -2.88 -3.86
CA ALA A 113 27.25 -2.10 -5.06
C ALA A 113 28.41 -2.20 -6.09
N ARG A 114 29.67 -2.10 -5.65
CA ARG A 114 30.84 -2.18 -6.55
C ARG A 114 31.07 -3.59 -7.07
N ALA A 115 30.99 -4.58 -6.20
CA ALA A 115 31.28 -5.96 -6.53
C ALA A 115 30.12 -6.68 -7.21
N GLY A 116 28.90 -6.11 -7.21
CA GLY A 116 27.70 -6.79 -7.67
C GLY A 116 27.44 -8.10 -6.94
N SER A 117 27.84 -8.19 -5.67
CA SER A 117 27.77 -9.42 -4.86
C SER A 117 26.41 -9.63 -4.20
N ALA A 118 25.56 -8.60 -4.21
CA ALA A 118 24.17 -8.70 -3.77
C ALA A 118 23.25 -7.88 -4.68
N ALA A 119 22.01 -8.31 -4.79
CA ALA A 119 20.93 -7.45 -5.25
C ALA A 119 20.55 -6.46 -4.14
N LEU A 120 20.59 -5.17 -4.45
CA LEU A 120 20.25 -4.09 -3.52
C LEU A 120 18.85 -3.58 -3.85
N VAL A 121 17.91 -3.68 -2.92
CA VAL A 121 16.50 -3.30 -3.11
C VAL A 121 16.11 -2.30 -2.02
N PHE A 122 15.90 -1.05 -2.39
CA PHE A 122 15.65 0.04 -1.46
C PHE A 122 14.36 0.75 -1.84
N ALA A 123 13.52 1.06 -0.87
CA ALA A 123 12.27 1.76 -1.08
C ALA A 123 12.11 2.94 -0.12
N SER A 124 11.28 3.91 -0.49
CA SER A 124 10.84 5.01 0.40
C SER A 124 12.00 5.61 1.20
N ALA A 125 11.92 5.61 2.53
CA ALA A 125 12.89 6.23 3.42
C ALA A 125 14.31 5.72 3.18
N ALA A 126 14.47 4.41 2.97
CA ALA A 126 15.75 3.79 2.65
C ALA A 126 16.27 4.25 1.28
N ALA A 127 15.40 4.35 0.26
CA ALA A 127 15.76 4.86 -1.07
C ALA A 127 16.27 6.31 -1.02
N CYS A 128 15.68 7.14 -0.16
CA CYS A 128 16.09 8.53 0.04
C CYS A 128 17.55 8.65 0.51
N THR A 129 18.08 7.64 1.22
CA THR A 129 19.46 7.65 1.73
C THR A 129 20.52 7.39 0.66
N LEU A 130 20.16 6.82 -0.50
CA LEU A 130 21.13 6.31 -1.47
C LEU A 130 21.92 7.39 -2.20
N GLY A 131 21.32 8.58 -2.32
CA GLY A 131 21.93 9.72 -2.99
C GLY A 131 23.10 10.32 -2.21
N ARG A 132 23.77 11.30 -2.83
CA ARG A 132 24.74 12.16 -2.15
C ARG A 132 24.06 13.04 -1.11
N PHE A 133 22.82 13.43 -1.39
CA PHE A 133 21.96 14.20 -0.51
C PHE A 133 20.64 13.46 -0.25
N CYS A 134 20.12 13.62 0.95
CA CYS A 134 18.93 12.96 1.46
C CYS A 134 17.96 14.00 2.03
N VAL A 135 16.65 13.79 1.82
CA VAL A 135 15.58 14.62 2.37
C VAL A 135 15.29 14.17 3.81
N PRO A 136 15.49 15.02 4.84
CA PRO A 136 15.08 14.74 6.20
C PRO A 136 13.57 15.02 6.37
N VAL A 137 12.75 14.18 5.74
CA VAL A 137 11.30 14.44 5.55
C VAL A 137 10.55 14.57 6.88
N TYR A 138 10.86 13.74 7.88
CA TYR A 138 10.17 13.82 9.17
C TYR A 138 10.53 15.11 9.91
N GLU A 139 11.80 15.52 9.88
CA GLU A 139 12.24 16.76 10.48
C GLU A 139 11.59 17.98 9.80
N ILE A 140 11.50 17.98 8.47
CA ILE A 140 10.93 19.10 7.72
C ILE A 140 9.40 19.13 7.87
N TYR A 141 8.73 18.01 7.64
CA TYR A 141 7.27 17.95 7.53
C TYR A 141 6.57 17.77 8.88
N LYS A 142 7.07 16.89 9.75
CA LYS A 142 6.42 16.57 11.03
C LYS A 142 6.93 17.47 12.18
N VAL A 143 8.24 17.74 12.23
CA VAL A 143 8.84 18.58 13.31
C VAL A 143 8.79 20.07 12.96
N GLY A 144 8.78 20.43 11.67
CA GLY A 144 8.76 21.82 11.21
C GLY A 144 10.14 22.48 11.15
N ALA A 145 11.21 21.69 11.05
CA ALA A 145 12.57 22.19 10.85
C ALA A 145 12.72 22.93 9.50
N ALA A 146 13.70 23.83 9.44
CA ALA A 146 14.03 24.53 8.20
C ALA A 146 14.41 23.52 7.08
N PRO A 147 13.88 23.66 5.85
CA PRO A 147 14.23 22.79 4.73
C PRO A 147 15.73 22.83 4.44
N ARG A 148 16.38 21.66 4.44
CA ARG A 148 17.81 21.50 4.15
C ARG A 148 18.10 20.06 3.74
N TRP A 149 19.20 19.85 3.00
CA TRP A 149 19.68 18.51 2.69
C TRP A 149 20.49 17.91 3.85
N ALA A 150 20.27 16.63 4.14
CA ALA A 150 21.20 15.83 4.92
C ALA A 150 22.23 15.15 3.99
N PRO A 151 23.47 14.90 4.45
CA PRO A 151 24.42 14.08 3.70
C PRO A 151 23.91 12.63 3.59
N GLY A 152 23.83 12.11 2.38
CA GLY A 152 23.41 10.73 2.11
C GLY A 152 24.55 9.71 2.17
N LEU A 153 24.23 8.45 1.84
CA LEU A 153 25.20 7.37 1.73
C LEU A 153 26.12 7.52 0.51
N ASP A 154 25.74 8.35 -0.45
CA ASP A 154 26.46 8.55 -1.71
C ASP A 154 26.71 7.21 -2.44
N LEU A 155 25.76 6.28 -2.35
CA LEU A 155 25.87 4.95 -2.95
C LEU A 155 25.69 5.03 -4.47
N MET A 156 24.87 5.96 -4.94
CA MET A 156 24.62 6.18 -6.38
C MET A 156 25.88 6.64 -7.14
N SER A 157 26.89 7.17 -6.45
CA SER A 157 28.19 7.50 -7.05
C SER A 157 28.90 6.27 -7.65
N VAL A 158 28.68 5.07 -7.10
CA VAL A 158 29.18 3.79 -7.64
C VAL A 158 28.63 3.53 -9.05
N TYR A 159 27.41 4.00 -9.31
CA TYR A 159 26.75 3.93 -10.60
C TYR A 159 27.05 5.16 -11.48
N GLY A 160 27.92 6.07 -11.05
CA GLY A 160 28.29 7.29 -11.77
C GLY A 160 27.22 8.39 -11.74
N LEU A 161 26.30 8.32 -10.78
CA LEU A 161 25.18 9.26 -10.62
C LEU A 161 25.43 10.14 -9.40
N ASP A 162 25.54 11.46 -9.61
CA ASP A 162 25.59 12.46 -8.54
C ASP A 162 24.18 13.03 -8.35
N VAL A 163 23.43 12.45 -7.40
CA VAL A 163 21.99 12.71 -7.27
C VAL A 163 21.53 12.85 -5.82
N ALA A 164 20.49 13.64 -5.62
CA ALA A 164 19.59 13.57 -4.47
C ALA A 164 18.41 12.66 -4.81
N MET A 165 18.10 11.67 -3.96
CA MET A 165 17.01 10.73 -4.20
C MET A 165 15.73 11.21 -3.52
N ILE A 166 14.63 11.28 -4.27
CA ILE A 166 13.32 11.66 -3.73
C ILE A 166 12.29 10.58 -4.10
N PRO A 167 11.98 9.65 -3.20
CA PRO A 167 10.83 8.74 -3.35
C PRO A 167 9.50 9.52 -3.19
N HIS A 168 8.36 8.85 -3.31
CA HIS A 168 7.04 9.51 -3.16
C HIS A 168 6.93 10.82 -3.97
N TYR A 169 7.45 10.80 -5.20
CA TYR A 169 7.68 12.04 -5.94
C TYR A 169 6.36 12.71 -6.35
N ASP A 170 5.35 11.92 -6.67
CA ASP A 170 3.99 12.33 -7.02
C ASP A 170 3.00 12.35 -5.83
N ASN A 171 3.48 12.16 -4.59
CA ASN A 171 2.62 12.05 -3.40
C ASN A 171 1.52 13.12 -3.34
N ALA A 172 0.28 12.65 -3.18
CA ALA A 172 -0.94 13.47 -3.17
C ALA A 172 -1.75 13.35 -1.85
N GLU A 173 -1.19 12.79 -0.79
CA GLU A 173 -1.87 12.59 0.50
C GLU A 173 -2.27 13.89 1.22
N GLY A 174 -1.71 15.03 0.80
CA GLY A 174 -2.02 16.33 1.40
C GLY A 174 -3.45 16.84 1.19
N GLY A 175 -4.19 16.30 0.22
CA GLY A 175 -5.55 16.73 -0.10
C GLY A 175 -5.63 18.20 -0.55
N THR A 176 -5.67 19.13 0.41
CA THR A 176 -5.77 20.58 0.17
C THR A 176 -4.43 21.30 0.03
N HIS A 177 -3.31 20.64 0.30
CA HIS A 177 -1.97 21.23 0.18
C HIS A 177 -1.00 20.31 -0.57
N ASP A 178 0.07 20.92 -1.11
CA ASP A 178 1.07 20.23 -1.93
C ASP A 178 2.02 19.37 -1.07
N THR A 179 1.89 18.04 -1.19
CA THR A 179 2.73 17.03 -0.53
C THR A 179 3.64 16.29 -1.50
N ARG A 180 3.72 16.73 -2.77
CA ARG A 180 4.62 16.12 -3.75
C ARG A 180 6.06 16.16 -3.25
N TYR A 181 6.88 15.27 -3.80
CA TYR A 181 8.31 15.20 -3.54
C TYR A 181 8.62 14.84 -2.08
N SER A 182 8.09 13.71 -1.59
CA SER A 182 8.23 13.28 -0.19
C SER A 182 7.77 14.37 0.80
N TYR A 183 6.52 14.82 0.70
CA TYR A 183 5.91 15.82 1.62
C TYR A 183 6.56 17.22 1.63
N LEU A 184 7.49 17.50 0.72
CA LEU A 184 8.13 18.81 0.63
C LEU A 184 7.18 19.86 0.03
N GLY A 185 6.50 19.50 -1.06
CA GLY A 185 5.81 20.41 -1.96
C GLY A 185 6.79 21.26 -2.79
N GLU A 186 6.31 21.82 -3.90
CA GLU A 186 7.15 22.54 -4.88
C GLU A 186 7.95 23.69 -4.25
N ARG A 187 7.33 24.45 -3.34
CA ARG A 187 7.97 25.60 -2.70
C ARG A 187 9.22 25.20 -1.91
N ARG A 188 9.18 24.11 -1.14
CA ARG A 188 10.33 23.67 -0.33
C ARG A 188 11.38 22.99 -1.21
N LEU A 189 10.97 22.13 -2.15
CA LEU A 189 11.89 21.49 -3.08
C LEU A 189 12.68 22.52 -3.88
N ALA A 190 11.99 23.50 -4.50
CA ALA A 190 12.65 24.54 -5.29
C ALA A 190 13.63 25.40 -4.45
N ALA A 191 13.39 25.54 -3.14
CA ALA A 191 14.33 26.22 -2.25
C ALA A 191 15.57 25.39 -1.99
N MET A 192 15.39 24.13 -1.59
CA MET A 192 16.46 23.18 -1.33
C MET A 192 17.29 22.89 -2.59
N GLU A 193 16.65 22.80 -3.76
CA GLU A 193 17.31 22.54 -5.04
C GLU A 193 18.36 23.60 -5.39
N ARG A 194 18.20 24.85 -4.95
CA ARG A 194 19.21 25.92 -5.14
C ARG A 194 20.47 25.74 -4.29
N GLU A 195 20.40 24.93 -3.24
CA GLU A 195 21.54 24.60 -2.38
C GLU A 195 22.36 23.42 -2.93
N LEU A 196 21.84 22.71 -3.93
CA LEU A 196 22.57 21.60 -4.56
C LEU A 196 23.70 22.13 -5.44
N PRO A 197 24.88 21.46 -5.44
CA PRO A 197 25.95 21.77 -6.39
C PRO A 197 25.50 21.59 -7.85
N ASP A 198 26.10 22.36 -8.76
CA ASP A 198 25.72 22.43 -10.18
C ASP A 198 25.68 21.08 -10.93
N GLY A 199 26.42 20.08 -10.47
CA GLY A 199 26.48 18.74 -11.07
C GLY A 199 25.47 17.74 -10.51
N VAL A 200 24.66 18.13 -9.53
CA VAL A 200 23.75 17.23 -8.80
C VAL A 200 22.33 17.38 -9.33
N ALA A 201 21.72 16.27 -9.71
CA ALA A 201 20.31 16.22 -10.09
C ALA A 201 19.44 15.65 -8.95
N VAL A 202 18.15 15.95 -8.99
CA VAL A 202 17.14 15.22 -8.24
C VAL A 202 16.69 14.03 -9.08
N LEU A 203 16.76 12.83 -8.51
CA LEU A 203 16.14 11.63 -9.09
C LEU A 203 14.87 11.32 -8.29
N GLY A 204 13.75 11.71 -8.86
CA GLY A 204 12.40 11.51 -8.34
C GLY A 204 11.83 10.17 -8.77
N ILE A 205 11.23 9.43 -7.85
CA ILE A 205 10.55 8.17 -8.14
C ILE A 205 9.13 8.25 -7.59
N ASP A 206 8.15 8.13 -8.48
CA ASP A 206 6.73 8.15 -8.12
C ASP A 206 6.35 6.92 -7.28
N GLU A 207 5.24 7.01 -6.56
CA GLU A 207 4.70 5.94 -5.75
C GLU A 207 4.34 4.70 -6.57
N HIS A 208 4.57 3.51 -6.03
CA HIS A 208 4.47 2.23 -6.74
C HIS A 208 5.20 2.23 -8.11
N THR A 209 6.35 2.89 -8.17
CA THR A 209 7.24 2.89 -9.33
C THR A 209 8.63 2.48 -8.89
N ALA A 210 9.33 1.73 -9.75
CA ALA A 210 10.68 1.25 -9.50
C ALA A 210 11.60 1.56 -10.67
N ILE A 211 12.83 1.97 -10.36
CA ILE A 211 13.97 1.96 -11.27
C ILE A 211 14.83 0.72 -10.98
N VAL A 212 15.04 -0.10 -12.00
CA VAL A 212 15.89 -1.31 -11.93
C VAL A 212 17.14 -1.07 -12.75
N ILE A 213 18.30 -1.02 -12.09
CA ILE A 213 19.62 -0.92 -12.72
C ILE A 213 20.27 -2.29 -12.66
N ASP A 214 20.57 -2.84 -13.83
CA ASP A 214 21.10 -4.18 -14.00
C ASP A 214 22.29 -4.18 -14.96
N GLY A 215 23.49 -4.12 -14.38
CA GLY A 215 24.72 -3.80 -15.09
C GLY A 215 24.62 -2.43 -15.77
N GLY A 216 24.65 -2.42 -17.10
CA GLY A 216 24.53 -1.20 -17.90
C GLY A 216 23.10 -0.87 -18.33
N ARG A 217 22.10 -1.69 -17.97
CA ARG A 217 20.70 -1.52 -18.39
C ARG A 217 19.88 -0.89 -17.26
N VAL A 218 19.02 0.07 -17.61
CA VAL A 218 18.06 0.69 -16.70
C VAL A 218 16.64 0.42 -17.22
N GLU A 219 15.74 0.05 -16.32
CA GLU A 219 14.33 -0.21 -16.62
C GLU A 219 13.44 0.56 -15.65
N ILE A 220 12.39 1.20 -16.17
CA ILE A 220 11.34 1.81 -15.35
C ILE A 220 10.15 0.85 -15.28
N ARG A 221 9.69 0.53 -14.08
CA ARG A 221 8.64 -0.46 -13.79
C ARG A 221 7.62 0.13 -12.81
N GLY A 222 6.42 -0.45 -12.74
CA GLY A 222 5.34 0.01 -11.87
C GLY A 222 4.34 0.92 -12.59
N ARG A 223 3.63 1.77 -11.86
CA ARG A 223 2.49 2.55 -12.40
C ARG A 223 2.82 3.97 -12.85
N GLY A 224 3.82 4.59 -12.24
CA GLY A 224 4.13 6.01 -12.41
C GLY A 224 5.35 6.22 -13.28
N THR A 225 6.13 7.23 -12.91
CA THR A 225 7.29 7.68 -13.66
C THR A 225 8.52 7.86 -12.78
N VAL A 226 9.68 7.94 -13.43
CA VAL A 226 10.90 8.42 -12.82
C VAL A 226 11.25 9.76 -13.42
N THR A 227 11.53 10.74 -12.59
CA THR A 227 11.85 12.10 -13.02
C THR A 227 13.30 12.44 -12.71
N VAL A 228 14.05 12.84 -13.74
CA VAL A 228 15.35 13.49 -13.56
C VAL A 228 15.12 15.00 -13.58
N ARG A 229 15.29 15.66 -12.44
CA ARG A 229 15.07 17.10 -12.29
C ARG A 229 16.37 17.84 -11.98
N ARG A 230 16.60 18.96 -12.67
CA ARG A 230 17.75 19.84 -12.43
C ARG A 230 17.35 21.30 -12.66
N ARG A 231 17.55 22.12 -11.63
CA ARG A 231 17.24 23.56 -11.63
C ARG A 231 15.80 23.84 -12.08
N GLY A 232 14.85 23.01 -11.64
CA GLY A 232 13.44 23.10 -12.00
C GLY A 232 13.06 22.49 -13.35
N GLU A 233 14.03 22.16 -14.21
CA GLU A 233 13.77 21.45 -15.46
C GLU A 233 13.66 19.96 -15.20
N SER A 234 12.62 19.31 -15.73
CA SER A 234 12.34 17.89 -15.50
C SER A 234 12.31 17.11 -16.80
N ILE A 235 12.95 15.93 -16.77
CA ILE A 235 12.85 14.91 -17.81
C ILE A 235 12.17 13.71 -17.19
N VAL A 236 11.03 13.32 -17.76
CA VAL A 236 10.19 12.22 -17.27
C VAL A 236 10.50 10.96 -18.06
N LEU A 237 10.73 9.87 -17.33
CA LEU A 237 10.94 8.51 -17.85
C LEU A 237 9.71 7.68 -17.44
N PRO A 238 8.76 7.42 -18.36
CA PRO A 238 7.55 6.65 -18.06
C PRO A 238 7.83 5.16 -17.77
N THR A 239 6.91 4.51 -17.08
CA THR A 239 6.92 3.05 -16.94
C THR A 239 7.01 2.33 -18.28
N GLY A 240 7.77 1.24 -18.32
CA GLY A 240 8.07 0.48 -19.54
C GLY A 240 9.30 0.99 -20.29
N ASP A 241 9.83 2.17 -19.97
CA ASP A 241 11.07 2.65 -20.57
C ASP A 241 12.26 1.76 -20.22
N THR A 242 13.18 1.67 -21.18
CA THR A 242 14.47 1.01 -21.03
C THR A 242 15.52 1.89 -21.66
N LEU A 243 16.56 2.21 -20.90
CA LEU A 243 17.68 3.05 -21.33
C LEU A 243 19.01 2.48 -20.83
N GLY A 244 20.11 3.01 -21.37
CA GLY A 244 21.45 2.69 -20.88
C GLY A 244 21.77 3.47 -19.59
N LEU A 245 22.60 2.91 -18.72
CA LEU A 245 23.08 3.62 -17.53
C LEU A 245 23.87 4.88 -17.92
N ASP A 246 24.62 4.85 -19.02
CA ASP A 246 25.30 6.04 -19.56
C ASP A 246 24.35 7.13 -20.03
N GLU A 247 23.18 6.76 -20.54
CA GLU A 247 22.13 7.70 -20.91
C GLU A 247 21.53 8.36 -19.66
N LEU A 248 21.22 7.58 -18.62
CA LEU A 248 20.77 8.12 -17.33
C LEU A 248 21.81 9.07 -16.71
N ARG A 249 23.10 8.73 -16.79
CA ARG A 249 24.21 9.60 -16.35
C ARG A 249 24.24 10.92 -17.13
N ALA A 250 24.02 10.87 -18.45
CA ALA A 250 23.98 12.07 -19.28
C ALA A 250 22.78 12.97 -18.92
N LEU A 251 21.61 12.38 -18.70
CA LEU A 251 20.41 13.08 -18.24
C LEU A 251 20.65 13.79 -16.89
N ALA A 252 21.23 13.09 -15.92
CA ALA A 252 21.55 13.66 -14.60
C ALA A 252 22.54 14.83 -14.68
N LYS A 253 23.45 14.83 -15.67
CA LYS A 253 24.41 15.93 -15.90
C LYS A 253 23.82 17.11 -16.69
N GLY A 254 22.55 17.04 -17.10
CA GLY A 254 21.92 18.04 -17.97
C GLY A 254 22.40 17.96 -19.42
N GLY A 255 22.90 16.81 -19.86
CA GLY A 255 23.20 16.57 -21.26
C GLY A 255 21.90 16.50 -22.07
N ALA A 256 21.90 17.10 -23.26
CA ALA A 256 20.85 16.93 -24.25
C ALA A 256 20.93 15.51 -24.85
N ALA A 257 20.53 14.49 -24.08
CA ALA A 257 20.24 13.20 -24.67
C ALA A 257 19.03 13.37 -25.59
N ALA A 258 19.08 12.77 -26.78
CA ALA A 258 17.90 12.70 -27.64
C ALA A 258 16.77 12.10 -26.79
N ARG A 259 15.70 12.85 -26.55
CA ARG A 259 14.51 12.35 -25.86
C ARG A 259 14.22 10.95 -26.41
N PRO A 260 14.18 9.89 -25.59
CA PRO A 260 13.74 8.60 -26.08
C PRO A 260 12.43 8.84 -26.83
N ARG A 261 12.38 8.44 -28.10
CA ARG A 261 11.13 8.55 -28.88
C ARG A 261 10.07 7.87 -28.03
N PRO A 262 8.93 8.51 -27.73
CA PRO A 262 7.87 7.88 -26.98
C PRO A 262 7.52 6.60 -27.74
N ARG A 263 7.93 5.48 -27.18
CA ARG A 263 7.47 4.18 -27.66
C ARG A 263 5.97 4.19 -27.31
N PRO A 264 5.06 3.84 -28.23
CA PRO A 264 3.65 3.76 -27.87
C PRO A 264 3.59 2.93 -26.60
N ALA A 265 3.04 3.51 -25.53
CA ALA A 265 2.90 2.83 -24.28
C ALA A 265 2.29 1.47 -24.60
N SER A 266 3.04 0.38 -24.33
CA SER A 266 2.37 -0.89 -24.14
C SER A 266 1.33 -0.57 -23.07
N PRO A 267 0.03 -0.87 -23.26
CA PRO A 267 -0.94 -0.60 -22.22
C PRO A 267 -0.35 -1.23 -20.96
N ALA A 268 0.05 -0.37 -20.02
CA ALA A 268 0.42 -0.85 -18.72
C ALA A 268 -0.81 -1.67 -18.31
N ALA A 269 -0.61 -2.93 -17.91
CA ALA A 269 -1.69 -3.59 -17.20
C ALA A 269 -2.10 -2.58 -16.11
N GLU A 270 -3.35 -2.11 -16.14
CA GLU A 270 -3.87 -1.25 -15.10
C GLU A 270 -3.82 -2.06 -13.81
N GLU A 271 -2.69 -2.01 -13.11
CA GLU A 271 -2.57 -2.56 -11.77
C GLU A 271 -3.30 -1.57 -10.85
N VAL A 272 -4.48 -1.99 -10.43
CA VAL A 272 -5.50 -1.20 -9.71
C VAL A 272 -5.04 -0.93 -8.27
N SER A 273 -5.14 0.31 -7.79
CA SER A 273 -4.81 0.65 -6.40
C SER A 273 -5.86 0.11 -5.42
N LEU A 274 -5.51 -0.04 -4.13
CA LEU A 274 -6.50 -0.40 -3.09
C LEU A 274 -7.70 0.56 -3.10
N ARG A 275 -7.44 1.87 -3.29
CA ARG A 275 -8.49 2.89 -3.34
C ARG A 275 -9.45 2.66 -4.50
N ASP A 276 -8.92 2.39 -5.69
CA ASP A 276 -9.74 2.13 -6.88
C ASP A 276 -10.55 0.85 -6.73
N LEU A 277 -9.97 -0.21 -6.15
CA LEU A 277 -10.68 -1.46 -5.85
C LEU A 277 -11.86 -1.24 -4.89
N VAL A 278 -11.65 -0.44 -3.83
CA VAL A 278 -12.70 -0.11 -2.85
C VAL A 278 -13.79 0.75 -3.47
N LEU A 279 -13.43 1.74 -4.29
CA LEU A 279 -14.40 2.60 -4.97
C LEU A 279 -15.22 1.84 -6.00
N ASP A 280 -14.61 0.95 -6.79
CA ASP A 280 -15.32 0.05 -7.72
C ASP A 280 -16.26 -0.89 -6.97
N ALA A 281 -15.79 -1.55 -5.91
CA ALA A 281 -16.64 -2.41 -5.08
C ALA A 281 -17.80 -1.62 -4.46
N ARG A 282 -17.56 -0.38 -4.02
CA ARG A 282 -18.60 0.50 -3.51
C ARG A 282 -19.64 0.85 -4.57
N HIS A 283 -19.19 1.19 -5.79
CA HIS A 283 -20.08 1.47 -6.92
C HIS A 283 -20.99 0.27 -7.21
N ARG A 284 -20.42 -0.94 -7.30
CA ARG A 284 -21.19 -2.18 -7.53
C ARG A 284 -22.20 -2.46 -6.41
N PHE A 285 -21.85 -2.16 -5.17
CA PHE A 285 -22.80 -2.27 -4.04
C PHE A 285 -23.99 -1.34 -4.22
N ASP A 286 -23.73 -0.10 -4.65
CA ASP A 286 -24.77 0.93 -4.83
C ASP A 286 -25.64 0.66 -6.06
N GLU A 287 -25.09 0.11 -7.14
CA GLU A 287 -25.84 -0.33 -8.33
C GLU A 287 -26.75 -1.52 -8.07
N ALA A 288 -26.35 -2.43 -7.18
CA ALA A 288 -27.13 -3.58 -6.77
C ALA A 288 -28.31 -3.16 -5.86
N ALA A 289 -29.23 -2.32 -6.35
CA ALA A 289 -30.32 -1.69 -5.59
C ALA A 289 -31.55 -2.61 -5.35
N GLY A 290 -31.67 -3.70 -6.11
CA GLY A 290 -32.87 -4.54 -6.17
C GLY A 290 -33.11 -5.43 -4.94
N PRO A 291 -34.37 -5.86 -4.71
CA PRO A 291 -34.76 -6.70 -3.58
C PRO A 291 -34.16 -8.12 -3.58
N ASP A 292 -33.65 -8.59 -4.73
CA ASP A 292 -33.02 -9.92 -4.91
C ASP A 292 -31.51 -9.85 -5.11
N GLU A 293 -30.90 -8.65 -4.99
CA GLU A 293 -29.48 -8.43 -5.27
C GLU A 293 -28.59 -8.45 -4.01
N ALA A 294 -29.11 -8.98 -2.90
CA ALA A 294 -28.37 -9.11 -1.65
C ALA A 294 -27.05 -9.90 -1.81
N ALA A 295 -27.04 -10.90 -2.70
CA ALA A 295 -25.83 -11.66 -3.01
C ALA A 295 -24.76 -10.79 -3.69
N ALA A 296 -25.14 -9.93 -4.65
CA ALA A 296 -24.21 -9.02 -5.33
C ALA A 296 -23.64 -7.96 -4.38
N ARG A 297 -24.47 -7.44 -3.46
CA ARG A 297 -24.01 -6.54 -2.38
C ARG A 297 -23.04 -7.23 -1.42
N ALA A 298 -23.32 -8.47 -1.03
CA ALA A 298 -22.41 -9.24 -0.18
C ALA A 298 -21.07 -9.52 -0.88
N GLU A 299 -21.12 -9.86 -2.18
CA GLU A 299 -19.92 -10.05 -2.99
C GLU A 299 -19.08 -8.77 -3.09
N ALA A 300 -19.70 -7.60 -3.23
CA ALA A 300 -18.99 -6.33 -3.20
C ALA A 300 -18.28 -6.07 -1.85
N VAL A 301 -18.90 -6.40 -0.72
CA VAL A 301 -18.26 -6.33 0.61
C VAL A 301 -17.06 -7.29 0.69
N LEU A 302 -17.22 -8.53 0.22
CA LEU A 302 -16.14 -9.52 0.22
C LEU A 302 -14.97 -9.13 -0.70
N ARG A 303 -15.23 -8.40 -1.80
CA ARG A 303 -14.16 -7.83 -2.63
C ARG A 303 -13.30 -6.83 -1.86
N ILE A 304 -13.91 -5.97 -1.04
CA ILE A 304 -13.17 -5.03 -0.20
C ILE A 304 -12.34 -5.79 0.84
N GLU A 305 -12.89 -6.82 1.47
CA GLU A 305 -12.16 -7.66 2.43
C GLU A 305 -10.94 -8.33 1.77
N ALA A 306 -11.13 -8.94 0.59
CA ALA A 306 -10.05 -9.56 -0.15
C ALA A 306 -8.95 -8.56 -0.53
N ALA A 307 -9.34 -7.37 -1.01
CA ALA A 307 -8.38 -6.31 -1.33
C ALA A 307 -7.62 -5.84 -0.09
N VAL A 308 -8.31 -5.60 1.03
CA VAL A 308 -7.67 -5.26 2.32
C VAL A 308 -6.66 -6.32 2.74
N THR A 309 -6.99 -7.61 2.60
CA THR A 309 -6.09 -8.71 2.96
C THR A 309 -4.87 -8.77 2.03
N GLU A 310 -5.05 -8.52 0.73
CA GLU A 310 -3.95 -8.53 -0.25
C GLU A 310 -2.97 -7.37 -0.02
N TRP A 311 -3.48 -6.20 0.35
CA TRP A 311 -2.70 -4.98 0.59
C TRP A 311 -2.20 -4.84 2.03
N ALA A 312 -2.59 -5.73 2.94
CA ALA A 312 -2.26 -5.66 4.37
C ALA A 312 -0.76 -5.67 4.71
N ALA A 313 0.10 -6.11 3.80
CA ALA A 313 1.54 -6.11 3.99
C ALA A 313 2.20 -4.75 3.68
N ASP A 314 1.52 -3.86 2.96
CA ASP A 314 1.98 -2.52 2.66
C ASP A 314 1.76 -1.61 3.88
N THR A 315 2.85 -1.26 4.57
CA THR A 315 2.79 -0.51 5.82
C THR A 315 2.80 1.01 5.61
N GLU A 316 3.06 1.48 4.40
CA GLU A 316 2.98 2.92 4.09
C GLU A 316 1.54 3.36 3.83
N GLU A 317 0.71 2.47 3.28
CA GLU A 317 -0.73 2.69 3.07
C GLU A 317 -1.61 2.29 4.28
N ASP A 318 -1.10 2.28 5.52
CA ASP A 318 -1.89 1.85 6.70
C ASP A 318 -3.18 2.71 6.86
N GLU A 319 -3.13 3.99 6.47
CA GLU A 319 -4.31 4.86 6.38
C GLU A 319 -5.33 4.39 5.31
N GLY A 320 -4.85 3.86 4.18
CA GLY A 320 -5.69 3.33 3.10
C GLY A 320 -6.43 2.06 3.51
N THR A 321 -5.78 1.17 4.25
CA THR A 321 -6.39 -0.07 4.76
C THR A 321 -7.46 0.21 5.81
N GLU A 322 -7.22 1.13 6.75
CA GLU A 322 -8.24 1.53 7.74
C GLU A 322 -9.43 2.28 7.12
N TRP A 323 -9.17 3.13 6.12
CA TRP A 323 -10.24 3.75 5.33
C TRP A 323 -11.08 2.69 4.62
N ALA A 324 -10.45 1.70 3.96
CA ALA A 324 -11.14 0.60 3.28
C ALA A 324 -12.01 -0.22 4.26
N ARG A 325 -11.47 -0.56 5.44
CA ARG A 325 -12.22 -1.23 6.52
C ARG A 325 -13.42 -0.40 6.99
N THR A 326 -13.28 0.92 7.05
CA THR A 326 -14.37 1.83 7.44
C THR A 326 -15.49 1.84 6.42
N ILE A 327 -15.17 1.91 5.12
CA ILE A 327 -16.15 1.78 4.03
C ILE A 327 -16.83 0.41 4.09
N MET A 328 -16.06 -0.68 4.24
CA MET A 328 -16.57 -2.05 4.37
C MET A 328 -17.56 -2.18 5.54
N ARG A 329 -17.21 -1.68 6.73
CA ARG A 329 -18.10 -1.67 7.91
C ARG A 329 -19.40 -0.93 7.62
N GLY A 330 -19.34 0.23 6.96
CA GLY A 330 -20.52 0.98 6.54
C GLY A 330 -21.41 0.21 5.56
N LEU A 331 -20.81 -0.54 4.62
CA LEU A 331 -21.54 -1.40 3.69
C LEU A 331 -22.18 -2.61 4.38
N ILE A 332 -21.51 -3.22 5.35
CA ILE A 332 -22.07 -4.31 6.16
C ILE A 332 -23.31 -3.82 6.92
N VAL A 333 -23.26 -2.63 7.52
CA VAL A 333 -24.44 -2.03 8.19
C VAL A 333 -25.58 -1.85 7.20
N ARG A 334 -25.32 -1.27 6.02
CA ARG A 334 -26.34 -1.08 4.97
C ARG A 334 -26.93 -2.40 4.48
N LEU A 335 -26.09 -3.43 4.33
CA LEU A 335 -26.52 -4.78 3.96
C LEU A 335 -27.44 -5.37 5.03
N GLY A 336 -27.09 -5.23 6.31
CA GLY A 336 -27.90 -5.64 7.46
C GLY A 336 -29.25 -4.92 7.51
N THR A 337 -29.27 -3.60 7.32
CA THR A 337 -30.53 -2.82 7.29
C THR A 337 -31.43 -3.18 6.11
N ALA A 338 -30.88 -3.60 4.98
CA ALA A 338 -31.66 -4.03 3.82
C ALA A 338 -32.17 -5.47 3.96
N ALA A 339 -31.49 -6.30 4.75
CA ALA A 339 -31.92 -7.66 5.10
C ALA A 339 -32.99 -7.67 6.19
N ASP A 340 -33.07 -6.61 6.99
CA ASP A 340 -34.16 -6.37 7.93
C ASP A 340 -35.46 -6.13 7.16
N ARG A 341 -36.27 -7.18 7.00
CA ARG A 341 -37.59 -7.09 6.35
C ARG A 341 -38.70 -7.30 7.37
N PRO A 342 -39.32 -6.22 7.87
CA PRO A 342 -40.69 -6.28 8.33
C PRO A 342 -41.57 -6.70 7.13
N GLY A 343 -42.21 -7.87 7.20
CA GLY A 343 -43.18 -8.29 6.17
C GLY A 343 -43.12 -9.76 5.71
N ARG A 344 -42.01 -10.49 5.90
CA ARG A 344 -42.04 -11.96 5.72
C ARG A 344 -42.84 -12.65 6.83
N LEU A 345 -42.81 -12.10 8.04
CA LEU A 345 -43.69 -12.56 9.13
C LEU A 345 -45.16 -12.32 8.76
N ALA A 346 -45.52 -11.11 8.27
CA ALA A 346 -46.87 -10.73 7.89
C ALA A 346 -47.56 -11.73 6.94
N GLY A 347 -46.82 -12.25 5.94
CA GLY A 347 -47.33 -13.27 5.02
C GLY A 347 -47.53 -14.67 5.65
N ALA A 348 -46.85 -14.97 6.76
CA ALA A 348 -46.96 -16.24 7.48
C ALA A 348 -47.92 -16.18 8.68
N VAL A 349 -48.27 -14.98 9.19
CA VAL A 349 -49.14 -14.82 10.37
C VAL A 349 -50.48 -15.53 10.22
N PRO A 350 -51.22 -15.45 9.09
CA PRO A 350 -52.52 -16.12 8.98
C PRO A 350 -52.42 -17.65 9.19
N ALA A 351 -51.44 -18.31 8.58
CA ALA A 351 -51.22 -19.74 8.73
C ALA A 351 -50.81 -20.12 10.17
N LEU A 352 -50.03 -19.26 10.84
CA LEU A 352 -49.63 -19.48 12.23
C LEU A 352 -50.80 -19.26 13.21
N ILE A 353 -51.74 -18.36 12.91
CA ILE A 353 -53.00 -18.22 13.65
C ILE A 353 -53.85 -19.48 13.49
N GLU A 354 -53.97 -20.02 12.27
CA GLU A 354 -54.71 -21.27 12.03
C GLU A 354 -54.14 -22.44 12.84
N VAL A 355 -52.82 -22.61 12.84
CA VAL A 355 -52.12 -23.62 13.67
C VAL A 355 -52.39 -23.39 15.16
N ARG A 356 -52.35 -22.14 15.62
CA ARG A 356 -52.65 -21.79 17.02
C ARG A 356 -54.09 -22.19 17.39
N ASP A 357 -55.05 -21.94 16.52
CA ASP A 357 -56.46 -22.22 16.75
C ASP A 357 -56.76 -23.73 16.70
N GLU A 358 -56.04 -24.49 15.86
CA GLU A 358 -56.03 -25.96 15.90
C GLU A 358 -55.50 -26.52 17.22
N LEU A 359 -54.38 -26.00 17.72
CA LEU A 359 -53.81 -26.39 19.01
C LEU A 359 -54.79 -26.13 20.16
N ARG A 360 -55.52 -25.01 20.13
CA ARG A 360 -56.57 -24.71 21.13
C ARG A 360 -57.75 -25.67 21.03
N ARG A 361 -58.21 -26.01 19.82
CA ARG A 361 -59.28 -27.00 19.61
C ARG A 361 -58.88 -28.39 20.11
N ALA A 362 -57.60 -28.74 20.00
CA ALA A 362 -57.04 -30.00 20.50
C ALA A 362 -56.75 -29.99 22.02
N GLY A 363 -57.04 -28.91 22.75
CA GLY A 363 -56.78 -28.79 24.19
C GLY A 363 -55.30 -28.56 24.56
N LEU A 364 -54.43 -28.28 23.58
CA LEU A 364 -52.99 -28.07 23.75
C LEU A 364 -52.66 -26.60 24.04
N TYR A 365 -53.30 -26.02 25.06
CA TYR A 365 -53.17 -24.60 25.40
C TYR A 365 -51.72 -24.12 25.63
N PRO A 366 -50.83 -24.87 26.32
CA PRO A 366 -49.45 -24.42 26.51
C PRO A 366 -48.68 -24.23 25.20
N LEU A 367 -48.97 -25.04 24.16
CA LEU A 367 -48.33 -24.91 22.86
C LEU A 367 -48.86 -23.70 22.09
N ALA A 368 -50.17 -23.45 22.18
CA ALA A 368 -50.80 -22.28 21.59
C ALA A 368 -50.27 -20.96 22.20
N ASP A 369 -50.06 -20.93 23.52
CA ASP A 369 -49.54 -19.75 24.23
C ASP A 369 -48.07 -19.48 23.92
N ARG A 370 -47.25 -20.53 23.75
CA ARG A 370 -45.87 -20.38 23.25
C ARG A 370 -45.83 -19.79 21.84
N LEU A 371 -46.73 -20.22 20.96
CA LEU A 371 -46.82 -19.69 19.59
C LEU A 371 -47.24 -18.20 19.59
N ARG A 372 -48.19 -17.82 20.46
CA ARG A 372 -48.56 -16.41 20.70
C ARG A 372 -47.37 -15.59 21.20
N THR A 373 -46.59 -16.12 22.14
CA THR A 373 -45.42 -15.44 22.71
C THR A 373 -44.33 -15.24 21.66
N ALA A 374 -44.01 -16.27 20.88
CA ALA A 374 -43.02 -16.18 19.80
C ALA A 374 -43.43 -15.18 18.70
N LEU A 375 -44.73 -15.09 18.39
CA LEU A 375 -45.24 -14.08 17.46
C LEU A 375 -45.09 -12.65 18.03
N ALA A 376 -45.35 -12.44 19.32
CA ALA A 376 -45.17 -11.16 19.98
C ALA A 376 -43.69 -10.73 20.05
N GLU A 377 -42.78 -11.66 20.34
CA GLU A 377 -41.32 -11.43 20.26
C GLU A 377 -40.87 -11.07 18.84
N GLY A 378 -41.56 -11.60 17.82
CA GLY A 378 -41.38 -11.24 16.41
C GLY A 378 -42.07 -9.94 15.98
N GLY A 379 -42.64 -9.17 16.90
CA GLY A 379 -43.31 -7.90 16.62
C GLY A 379 -44.74 -8.00 16.09
N VAL A 380 -45.41 -9.15 16.25
CA VAL A 380 -46.81 -9.39 15.86
C VAL A 380 -47.68 -9.53 17.10
N GLU A 381 -48.60 -8.58 17.30
CA GLU A 381 -49.54 -8.61 18.42
C GLU A 381 -50.86 -9.26 17.99
N LEU A 382 -51.29 -10.29 18.72
CA LEU A 382 -52.56 -10.99 18.47
C LEU A 382 -53.63 -10.53 19.45
N ARG A 383 -54.81 -10.17 18.93
CA ARG A 383 -56.00 -9.82 19.71
C ARG A 383 -57.15 -10.75 19.34
N ASP A 384 -57.68 -11.45 20.32
CA ASP A 384 -58.78 -12.38 20.11
C ASP A 384 -60.11 -11.61 20.20
N THR A 385 -60.97 -11.73 19.19
CA THR A 385 -62.28 -11.08 19.14
C THR A 385 -63.40 -12.11 18.96
N PRO A 386 -64.68 -11.75 19.19
CA PRO A 386 -65.81 -12.64 18.89
C PRO A 386 -65.88 -13.10 17.42
N GLY A 387 -65.25 -12.36 16.49
CA GLY A 387 -65.17 -12.68 15.07
C GLY A 387 -63.90 -13.44 14.66
N GLY A 388 -63.03 -13.80 15.60
CA GLY A 388 -61.76 -14.46 15.35
C GLY A 388 -60.54 -13.65 15.82
N THR A 389 -59.35 -14.18 15.55
CA THR A 389 -58.08 -13.55 15.94
C THR A 389 -57.69 -12.49 14.93
N VAL A 390 -57.57 -11.24 15.36
CA VAL A 390 -56.98 -10.15 14.57
C VAL A 390 -55.52 -9.93 14.98
N TRP A 391 -54.69 -9.47 14.05
CA TRP A 391 -53.27 -9.24 14.31
C TRP A 391 -52.80 -7.91 13.75
N ASP A 392 -51.75 -7.37 14.34
CA ASP A 392 -51.09 -6.13 13.93
C ASP A 392 -49.57 -6.32 13.97
N THR A 393 -48.87 -5.79 12.97
CA THR A 393 -47.41 -5.66 12.95
C THR A 393 -47.12 -4.23 13.35
N GLY A 394 -46.56 -4.01 14.54
CA GLY A 394 -46.33 -2.67 15.09
C GLY A 394 -45.53 -1.78 14.12
N GLY A 395 -46.23 -1.02 13.29
CA GLY A 395 -45.70 -0.14 12.26
C GLY A 395 -46.47 1.17 12.27
N SER A 396 -45.78 2.24 12.65
CA SER A 396 -46.23 3.63 12.77
C SER A 396 -47.35 4.06 11.82
N THR A 397 -48.45 4.53 12.41
CA THR A 397 -49.53 5.28 11.74
C THR A 397 -48.99 6.47 10.93
N PRO A 398 -49.38 6.69 9.66
CA PRO A 398 -49.27 8.00 9.03
C PRO A 398 -50.45 8.86 9.49
N GLY A 399 -50.18 9.97 10.16
CA GLY A 399 -51.20 10.94 10.56
C GLY A 399 -51.50 11.94 9.44
N GLY A 400 -52.80 12.24 9.28
CA GLY A 400 -53.33 13.54 8.88
C GLY A 400 -53.38 13.85 7.39
#